data_AF-A0A0N4VWK4-F1
#
_entry.id   AF-A0A0N4VWK4-F1
#
_cell.length_a   1.000
_cell.length_b   1.000
_cell.length_c   1.000
_cell.angle_alpha   90.00
_cell.angle_beta   90.00
_cell.angle_gamma   90.00
#
_symmetry.space_group_name_H-M   'P 1'
#
loop_
_entity.id
_entity.type
_entity.pdbx_description
1 polymer ?
#
loop_
_entity_poly.entity_id
_entity_poly.type
_entity_poly.pdbx_seq_one_letter_code
_entity_poly.pdbx_strand_id
1 'polypeptide(L)'
;MLRPPNSLSGMLHRVAVWLVLAFLCSTVIRFILMLDLNKRVYNHTPGPCRVVDGISDGAAGLEIISELGLVFISTGLAGAYGNMTSRAGLAVFQLQKEMAKHEVKPIKIEGERFNRVSKLEVLFR
;
A
#
# COMPACT_ATOMS: atom_id res chain seq x y z
N MET A 1 -9.72 54.91 -29.39
CA MET A 1 -10.15 55.00 -27.98
C MET A 1 -9.31 54.04 -27.16
N LEU A 2 -8.29 54.55 -26.46
CA LEU A 2 -7.43 53.77 -25.57
C LEU A 2 -8.23 53.42 -24.31
N ARG A 3 -8.50 52.12 -24.11
CA ARG A 3 -9.11 51.59 -22.89
C ARG A 3 -8.19 51.97 -21.72
N PRO A 4 -8.70 52.59 -20.63
CA PRO A 4 -7.85 53.09 -19.56
C PRO A 4 -7.04 51.91 -18.97
N PRO A 5 -5.73 52.09 -18.72
CA PRO A 5 -4.81 50.99 -18.44
C PRO A 5 -5.11 50.22 -17.14
N ASN A 6 -5.97 50.76 -16.27
CA ASN A 6 -6.14 50.31 -14.89
C ASN A 6 -7.63 50.15 -14.52
N SER A 7 -8.39 49.35 -15.27
CA SER A 7 -9.71 48.94 -14.80
C SER A 7 -9.55 47.96 -13.62
N LEU A 8 -10.20 48.25 -12.48
CA LEU A 8 -10.22 47.39 -11.29
C LEU A 8 -10.53 45.93 -11.65
N SER A 9 -11.44 45.71 -12.60
CA SER A 9 -11.78 44.38 -13.11
C SER A 9 -10.60 43.66 -13.78
N GLY A 10 -9.80 44.39 -14.57
CA GLY A 10 -8.60 43.83 -15.20
C GLY A 10 -7.50 43.51 -14.18
N MET A 11 -7.37 44.31 -13.12
CA MET A 11 -6.47 44.04 -12.01
C MET A 11 -6.92 42.80 -11.21
N LEU A 12 -8.21 42.70 -10.88
CA LEU A 12 -8.78 41.54 -10.19
C LEU A 12 -8.65 40.26 -11.00
N HIS A 13 -8.88 40.29 -12.31
CA HIS A 13 -8.69 39.12 -13.18
C HIS A 13 -7.24 38.65 -13.18
N ARG A 14 -6.27 39.58 -13.28
CA ARG A 14 -4.84 39.24 -13.22
C ARG A 14 -4.48 38.60 -11.89
N VAL A 15 -4.93 39.18 -10.77
CA VAL A 15 -4.71 38.61 -9.43
C VAL A 15 -5.35 37.22 -9.31
N ALA A 16 -6.58 37.04 -9.79
CA ALA A 16 -7.26 35.75 -9.76
C ALA A 16 -6.50 34.68 -10.56
N VAL A 17 -6.00 35.01 -11.77
CA VAL A 17 -5.18 34.09 -12.57
C VAL A 17 -3.91 33.68 -11.82
N TRP A 18 -3.21 34.62 -11.19
CA TRP A 18 -2.01 34.32 -10.41
C TRP A 18 -2.31 33.45 -9.18
N LEU A 19 -3.43 33.68 -8.49
CA LEU A 19 -3.86 32.86 -7.36
C LEU A 19 -4.19 31.42 -7.79
N VAL A 20 -4.92 31.25 -8.89
CA VAL A 20 -5.25 29.92 -9.43
C VAL A 20 -3.98 29.20 -9.87
N LEU A 21 -3.06 29.89 -10.55
CA LEU A 21 -1.78 29.31 -10.97
C LEU A 21 -0.93 28.89 -9.77
N ALA A 22 -0.81 29.75 -8.75
CA ALA A 22 -0.09 29.44 -7.52
C ALA A 22 -0.70 28.24 -6.78
N PHE A 23 -2.03 28.15 -6.73
CA PHE A 23 -2.73 27.01 -6.14
C PHE A 23 -2.45 25.72 -6.91
N LEU A 24 -2.53 25.74 -8.25
CA LEU A 24 -2.22 24.58 -9.10
C LEU A 24 -0.78 24.12 -8.95
N CYS A 25 0.19 25.04 -8.94
CA CYS A 25 1.59 24.69 -8.69
C CYS A 25 1.77 24.05 -7.31
N SER A 26 1.11 24.60 -6.28
CA SER A 26 1.16 24.06 -4.92
C SER A 26 0.56 22.65 -4.83
N THR A 27 -0.59 22.40 -5.47
CA THR A 27 -1.22 21.07 -5.47
C THR A 27 -0.37 20.05 -6.22
N VAL A 28 0.20 20.41 -7.37
CA VAL A 28 1.11 19.52 -8.14
C VAL A 28 2.35 19.16 -7.31
N ILE A 29 2.99 20.15 -6.67
CA ILE A 29 4.18 19.88 -5.84
C ILE A 29 3.82 18.97 -4.67
N ARG A 30 2.71 19.23 -3.97
CA ARG A 30 2.24 18.37 -2.87
C ARG A 30 1.92 16.95 -3.34
N PHE A 31 1.34 16.81 -4.52
CA PHE A 31 1.04 15.51 -5.10
C PHE A 31 2.32 14.71 -5.42
N ILE A 32 3.33 15.37 -6.02
CA ILE A 32 4.64 14.75 -6.28
C ILE A 32 5.30 14.30 -4.97
N LEU A 33 5.20 15.12 -3.93
CA LEU A 33 5.72 14.78 -2.59
C LEU A 33 4.95 13.62 -1.95
N MET A 34 3.61 13.58 -2.04
CA MET A 34 2.81 12.47 -1.50
C MET A 34 3.10 11.13 -2.20
N LEU A 35 3.42 11.16 -3.49
CA LEU A 35 3.82 9.96 -4.24
C LEU A 35 5.26 9.53 -3.98
N ASP A 36 6.05 10.30 -3.23
CA ASP A 36 7.45 10.00 -2.92
C ASP A 36 8.32 9.71 -4.17
N LEU A 37 8.03 10.35 -5.31
CA LEU A 37 8.71 10.05 -6.60
C LEU A 37 10.23 10.30 -6.59
N ASN A 38 10.72 11.15 -5.69
CA ASN A 38 12.16 11.45 -5.55
C ASN A 38 12.87 10.54 -4.54
N LYS A 39 12.15 9.62 -3.89
CA LYS A 39 12.73 8.73 -2.89
C LYS A 39 13.66 7.73 -3.56
N ARG A 40 14.96 7.86 -3.31
CA ARG A 40 15.97 6.89 -3.74
C ARG A 40 15.96 5.71 -2.77
N VAL A 41 16.00 4.50 -3.30
CA VAL A 41 16.16 3.28 -2.50
C VAL A 41 17.65 3.13 -2.18
N TYR A 42 18.02 3.32 -0.92
CA TYR A 42 19.37 3.03 -0.46
C TYR A 42 19.49 1.55 -0.13
N ASN A 43 20.49 0.89 -0.71
CA ASN A 43 20.75 -0.50 -0.44
C ASN A 43 21.46 -0.62 0.92
N HIS A 44 20.69 -0.75 1.98
CA HIS A 44 21.22 -1.22 3.26
C HIS A 44 21.49 -2.71 3.08
N THR A 45 22.77 -3.14 3.08
CA THR A 45 23.14 -4.54 2.99
C THR A 45 22.48 -5.32 4.13
N PRO A 46 21.40 -6.07 3.86
CA PRO A 46 20.82 -6.90 4.87
C PRO A 46 21.74 -8.12 5.08
N GLY A 47 21.49 -8.89 6.13
CA GLY A 47 22.06 -10.23 6.27
C GLY A 47 21.62 -11.15 5.11
N PRO A 48 21.97 -12.45 5.17
CA PRO A 48 21.53 -13.40 4.15
C PRO A 48 19.99 -13.43 4.04
N CYS A 49 19.46 -13.01 2.89
CA CYS A 49 18.03 -13.04 2.58
C CYS A 49 17.71 -14.25 1.68
N ARG A 50 16.57 -14.90 1.93
CA ARG A 50 16.01 -15.95 1.07
C ARG A 50 14.56 -15.64 0.77
N VAL A 51 14.15 -15.85 -0.48
CA VAL A 51 12.74 -15.75 -0.89
C VAL A 51 11.96 -16.92 -0.31
N VAL A 52 10.81 -16.62 0.28
CA VAL A 52 9.93 -17.62 0.86
C VAL A 52 9.10 -18.27 -0.25
N ASP A 53 9.19 -19.59 -0.36
CA ASP A 53 8.50 -20.35 -1.40
C ASP A 53 7.00 -20.50 -1.06
N GLY A 54 6.12 -20.31 -2.04
CA GLY A 54 4.67 -20.53 -1.91
C GLY A 54 3.80 -19.26 -1.85
N ILE A 55 4.37 -18.05 -1.98
CA ILE A 55 3.63 -16.78 -2.03
C ILE A 55 3.87 -16.10 -3.39
N SER A 56 2.85 -16.08 -4.26
CA SER A 56 2.92 -15.44 -5.59
C SER A 56 2.15 -14.10 -5.66
N ASP A 57 1.05 -13.98 -4.92
CA ASP A 57 0.06 -12.92 -5.11
C ASP A 57 0.28 -11.73 -4.16
N GLY A 58 1.54 -11.47 -3.83
CA GLY A 58 1.98 -10.46 -2.88
C GLY A 58 1.72 -10.83 -1.41
N ALA A 59 2.46 -10.17 -0.52
CA ALA A 59 2.30 -10.25 0.93
C ALA A 59 1.99 -8.84 1.45
N ALA A 60 0.75 -8.59 1.84
CA ALA A 60 0.27 -7.25 2.19
C ALA A 60 0.44 -6.92 3.67
N GLY A 61 0.32 -7.93 4.53
CA GLY A 61 0.48 -7.81 5.97
C GLY A 61 1.10 -9.06 6.56
N LEU A 62 1.80 -8.88 7.69
CA LEU A 62 2.51 -9.93 8.38
C LEU A 62 2.49 -9.67 9.88
N GLU A 63 2.15 -10.71 10.65
CA GLU A 63 2.02 -10.65 12.11
C GLU A 63 2.79 -11.81 12.73
N ILE A 64 3.58 -11.52 13.76
CA ILE A 64 4.50 -12.49 14.38
C ILE A 64 4.00 -12.84 15.78
N ILE A 65 3.74 -14.12 16.02
CA ILE A 65 3.49 -14.66 17.36
C ILE A 65 4.79 -15.26 17.89
N SER A 66 5.56 -14.42 18.60
CA SER A 66 6.89 -14.76 19.11
C SER A 66 6.89 -15.96 20.06
N GLU A 67 5.84 -16.12 20.87
CA GLU A 67 5.71 -17.22 21.84
C GLU A 67 5.64 -18.60 21.17
N LEU A 68 5.07 -18.66 19.97
CA LEU A 68 4.88 -19.89 19.20
C LEU A 68 5.87 -20.02 18.04
N GLY A 69 6.65 -18.98 17.77
CA GLY A 69 7.53 -18.90 16.60
C GLY A 69 6.76 -19.03 15.29
N LEU A 70 5.60 -18.40 15.19
CA LEU A 70 4.74 -18.43 14.00
C LEU A 70 4.61 -17.03 13.40
N VAL A 71 4.58 -16.95 12.07
CA VAL A 71 4.28 -15.73 11.32
C VAL A 71 3.07 -16.00 10.44
N PHE A 72 2.06 -15.16 10.58
CA PHE A 72 0.89 -15.13 9.71
C PHE A 72 1.13 -14.10 8.61
N ILE A 73 0.86 -14.48 7.36
CA ILE A 73 1.08 -13.63 6.19
C ILE A 73 -0.24 -13.55 5.43
N SER A 74 -0.75 -12.35 5.22
CA SER A 74 -1.92 -12.11 4.38
C SER A 74 -1.52 -11.93 2.92
N THR A 75 -2.20 -12.66 2.03
CA THR A 75 -1.89 -12.70 0.59
C THR A 75 -3.08 -12.27 -0.25
N GLY A 76 -2.81 -11.82 -1.48
CA GLY A 76 -3.85 -11.58 -2.48
C GLY A 76 -4.70 -10.33 -2.27
N LEU A 77 -4.14 -9.28 -1.65
CA LEU A 77 -4.81 -7.98 -1.47
C LEU A 77 -5.30 -7.38 -2.81
N ALA A 78 -4.61 -7.67 -3.92
CA ALA A 78 -5.02 -7.22 -5.24
C ALA A 78 -6.43 -7.67 -5.63
N GLY A 79 -6.92 -8.79 -5.07
CA GLY A 79 -8.30 -9.25 -5.24
C GLY A 79 -9.32 -8.26 -4.70
N ALA A 80 -9.03 -7.59 -3.58
CA ALA A 80 -9.90 -6.57 -3.00
C ALA A 80 -10.01 -5.30 -3.87
N TYR A 81 -9.01 -5.06 -4.73
CA TYR A 81 -8.96 -3.94 -5.66
C TYR A 81 -9.46 -4.31 -7.08
N GLY A 82 -10.12 -5.45 -7.25
CA GLY A 82 -10.75 -5.85 -8.50
C GLY A 82 -9.92 -6.76 -9.41
N ASN A 83 -8.74 -7.21 -8.98
CA ASN A 83 -7.97 -8.21 -9.73
C ASN A 83 -8.52 -9.62 -9.49
N MET A 84 -9.34 -10.13 -10.40
CA MET A 84 -9.98 -11.45 -10.30
C MET A 84 -9.01 -12.64 -10.39
N THR A 85 -7.75 -12.41 -10.79
CA THR A 85 -6.73 -13.47 -10.86
C THR A 85 -6.00 -13.69 -9.53
N SER A 86 -6.12 -12.74 -8.59
CA SER A 86 -5.46 -12.77 -7.29
C SER A 86 -6.22 -13.65 -6.31
N ARG A 87 -5.51 -14.58 -5.67
CA ARG A 87 -6.10 -15.46 -4.64
C ARG A 87 -5.86 -14.88 -3.26
N ALA A 88 -6.92 -14.33 -2.66
CA ALA A 88 -6.88 -13.90 -1.26
C ALA A 88 -6.69 -15.11 -0.33
N GLY A 89 -5.79 -14.99 0.64
CA GLY A 89 -5.48 -16.10 1.55
C GLY A 89 -4.71 -15.68 2.80
N LEU A 90 -4.59 -16.64 3.72
CA LEU A 90 -3.74 -16.55 4.90
C LEU A 90 -2.74 -17.70 4.88
N ALA A 91 -1.47 -17.36 5.03
CA ALA A 91 -0.36 -18.28 4.96
C ALA A 91 0.38 -18.27 6.29
N VAL A 92 0.90 -19.43 6.73
CA VAL A 92 1.66 -19.52 7.98
C VAL A 92 3.06 -20.01 7.73
N PHE A 93 3.99 -19.27 8.32
CA PHE A 93 5.42 -19.56 8.32
C PHE A 93 5.89 -19.86 9.74
N GLN A 94 6.69 -20.89 9.92
CA GLN A 94 7.21 -21.30 11.23
C GLN A 94 8.69 -20.94 11.33
N LEU A 95 9.08 -20.26 12.41
CA LEU A 95 10.42 -19.68 12.64
C LEU A 95 11.42 -20.66 13.29
N GLN A 96 11.21 -21.98 13.21
CA GLN A 96 12.09 -22.95 13.89
C GLN A 96 13.55 -22.85 13.44
N LYS A 97 14.46 -23.07 14.40
CA LYS A 97 15.93 -22.85 14.35
C LYS A 97 16.72 -23.68 13.32
N GLU A 98 16.11 -24.68 12.68
CA GLU A 98 16.76 -25.53 11.67
C GLU A 98 15.82 -25.72 10.47
N MET A 99 16.00 -24.96 9.40
CA MET A 99 15.12 -25.01 8.23
C MET A 99 15.86 -25.43 6.97
N ALA A 100 15.86 -26.74 6.70
CA ALA A 100 16.22 -27.31 5.40
C ALA A 100 15.20 -26.99 4.28
N LYS A 101 13.99 -26.51 4.63
CA LYS A 101 12.95 -26.08 3.66
C LYS A 101 12.12 -24.92 4.23
N HIS A 102 12.24 -23.73 3.65
CA HIS A 102 11.49 -22.53 4.01
C HIS A 102 10.19 -22.44 3.19
N GLU A 103 9.32 -23.44 3.33
CA GLU A 103 8.05 -23.54 2.59
C GLU A 103 6.87 -23.09 3.48
N VAL A 104 6.02 -22.18 2.97
CA VAL A 104 4.81 -21.73 3.66
C VAL A 104 3.68 -22.71 3.45
N LYS A 105 2.95 -23.03 4.52
CA LYS A 105 1.75 -23.87 4.42
C LYS A 105 0.49 -23.00 4.35
N PRO A 106 -0.37 -23.18 3.33
CA PRO A 106 -1.66 -22.51 3.32
C PRO A 106 -2.53 -23.06 4.44
N ILE A 107 -3.16 -22.18 5.23
CA ILE A 107 -4.12 -22.60 6.24
C ILE A 107 -5.53 -22.28 5.75
N LYS A 108 -6.38 -23.30 5.74
CA LYS A 108 -7.81 -23.14 5.53
C LYS A 108 -8.44 -22.76 6.87
N ILE A 109 -8.88 -21.51 7.01
CA ILE A 109 -9.63 -21.09 8.19
C ILE A 109 -11.05 -21.63 8.04
N GLU A 110 -11.36 -22.72 8.74
CA GLU A 110 -12.73 -23.22 8.82
C GLU A 110 -13.41 -22.65 10.06
N GLY A 111 -14.56 -21.99 9.88
CA GLY A 111 -15.39 -21.48 10.97
C GLY A 111 -16.75 -21.05 10.47
N GLU A 112 -17.82 -21.33 11.24
CA GLU A 112 -19.22 -21.06 10.84
C GLU A 112 -19.48 -19.61 10.41
N ARG A 113 -18.71 -18.65 10.93
CA ARG A 113 -18.81 -17.22 10.60
C ARG A 113 -18.00 -16.77 9.37
N PHE A 114 -17.08 -17.59 8.89
CA PHE A 114 -16.24 -17.26 7.72
C PHE A 114 -16.85 -17.74 6.39
N ASN A 115 -17.91 -18.57 6.45
CA ASN A 115 -18.58 -19.12 5.27
C ASN A 115 -19.62 -18.19 4.63
N ARG A 116 -19.78 -16.97 5.16
CA ARG A 116 -20.58 -15.91 4.52
C ARG A 116 -19.65 -15.00 3.75
N VAL A 117 -19.55 -15.24 2.44
CA VAL A 117 -19.09 -14.33 1.37
C VAL A 117 -18.26 -13.14 1.89
N SER A 118 -16.95 -13.33 1.92
CA SER A 118 -15.92 -12.28 1.82
C SER A 118 -16.27 -10.95 2.49
N LYS A 119 -16.25 -10.92 3.83
CA LYS A 119 -16.01 -9.69 4.59
C LYS A 119 -15.12 -9.99 5.78
N LEU A 120 -13.81 -9.82 5.57
CA LEU A 120 -12.81 -9.92 6.62
C LEU A 120 -12.72 -8.55 7.32
N GLU A 121 -13.65 -8.26 8.24
CA GLU A 121 -13.45 -7.21 9.23
C GLU A 121 -12.71 -7.84 10.42
N VAL A 122 -11.39 -7.77 10.39
CA VAL A 122 -10.57 -8.06 11.59
C VAL A 122 -10.39 -6.73 12.33
N LEU A 123 -11.35 -6.43 13.20
CA LEU A 123 -11.26 -5.33 14.16
C LEU A 123 -10.35 -5.79 15.31
N PHE A 124 -9.06 -5.44 15.27
CA PHE A 124 -8.21 -5.50 16.45
C PHE A 124 -8.53 -4.29 17.33
N ARG A 125 -8.98 -4.54 18.55
CA ARG A 125 -9.21 -3.54 19.60
C ARG A 125 -8.00 -3.49 20.53
#